data_AF-A0A1M4SS62-F1
#
_entry.id   AF-A0A1M4SS62-F1
#
_cell.length_a   1.000
_cell.length_b   1.000
_cell.length_c   1.000
_cell.angle_alpha   90.00
_cell.angle_beta   90.00
_cell.angle_gamma   90.00
#
_symmetry.space_group_name_H-M   'P 1'
#
loop_
_entity.id
_entity.type
_entity.pdbx_description
1 polymer ?
#
loop_
_entity_poly.entity_id
_entity_poly.type
_entity_poly.pdbx_seq_one_letter_code
_entity_poly.pdbx_strand_id
1 'polypeptide(L)' 'MVTHSARAASHAGRVLFIKDGEVYNQIYRGNMDSEELMHQINNTLTVLMSGGEERE' A
#
# COMPACT_ATOMS: atom_id res chain seq x y z
N MET A 1 0.46 -12.16 7.03
CA MET A 1 -0.24 -12.45 5.76
C MET A 1 0.52 -11.74 4.65
N VAL A 2 0.66 -12.35 3.49
CA VAL A 2 1.16 -11.71 2.26
C VAL A 2 0.06 -11.85 1.22
N THR A 3 -0.27 -10.77 0.50
CA THR A 3 -1.35 -10.77 -0.47
C THR A 3 -1.09 -9.74 -1.57
N HIS A 4 -1.58 -10.04 -2.78
CA HIS A 4 -1.61 -9.09 -3.90
C HIS A 4 -2.97 -8.38 -4.02
N SER A 5 -3.94 -8.71 -3.15
CA SER A 5 -5.27 -8.11 -3.17
C SER A 5 -5.33 -6.89 -2.24
N ALA A 6 -5.55 -5.71 -2.80
CA ALA A 6 -5.80 -4.49 -2.03
C ALA A 6 -7.04 -4.64 -1.13
N ARG A 7 -8.07 -5.35 -1.59
CA ARG A 7 -9.29 -5.64 -0.81
C ARG A 7 -9.01 -6.55 0.39
N ALA A 8 -8.16 -7.56 0.24
CA ALA A 8 -7.77 -8.37 1.40
C ALA A 8 -6.92 -7.57 2.39
N ALA A 9 -5.97 -6.78 1.87
CA ALA A 9 -5.11 -5.93 2.68
C ALA A 9 -5.87 -4.80 3.39
N SER A 10 -6.98 -4.32 2.82
CA SER A 10 -7.81 -3.26 3.41
C SER A 10 -8.60 -3.70 4.65
N HIS A 11 -8.50 -4.97 5.07
CA HIS A 11 -8.98 -5.45 6.36
C HIS A 11 -7.91 -5.42 7.47
N ALA A 12 -6.64 -5.15 7.13
CA ALA A 12 -5.56 -5.09 8.10
C ALA A 12 -5.55 -3.77 8.89
N GLY A 13 -4.93 -3.75 10.07
CA GLY A 13 -4.65 -2.51 10.81
C GLY A 13 -3.43 -1.74 10.28
N ARG A 14 -2.53 -2.44 9.58
CA ARG A 14 -1.32 -1.91 8.97
C ARG A 14 -0.97 -2.71 7.73
N VAL A 15 -0.56 -2.03 6.67
CA VAL A 15 -0.09 -2.62 5.41
C VAL A 15 1.34 -2.16 5.16
N LEU A 16 2.23 -3.10 4.85
CA LEU A 16 3.64 -2.83 4.54
C LEU A 16 3.88 -3.12 3.06
N PHE A 17 4.53 -2.19 2.38
CA PHE A 17 5.02 -2.34 1.03
C PHE A 17 6.51 -2.60 1.11
N ILE A 18 6.92 -3.76 0.60
CA ILE A 18 8.32 -4.20 0.62
C ILE A 18 8.83 -4.14 -0.82
N LYS A 19 10.01 -3.55 -1.01
CA LYS A 19 10.73 -3.51 -2.29
C LYS A 19 12.20 -3.81 -2.01
N ASP A 20 12.81 -4.68 -2.80
CA ASP A 20 14.23 -5.05 -2.70
C ASP A 20 14.69 -5.50 -1.30
N GLY A 21 13.80 -6.13 -0.54
CA GLY A 21 14.08 -6.64 0.81
C GLY A 21 13.90 -5.60 1.93
N GLU A 22 13.54 -4.36 1.60
CA GLU A 22 13.35 -3.27 2.55
C GLU A 22 11.90 -2.78 2.60
N VAL A 23 11.49 -2.21 3.74
CA VAL A 23 10.18 -1.56 3.86
C VAL A 23 10.25 -0.22 3.13
N TYR A 24 9.58 -0.15 1.98
CA TYR A 24 9.52 1.05 1.16
C TYR A 24 8.44 2.03 1.65
N ASN A 25 7.26 1.53 1.97
CA ASN A 25 6.15 2.35 2.44
C ASN A 25 5.27 1.55 3.42
N GLN A 26 4.50 2.25 4.24
CA GLN A 26 3.57 1.65 5.17
C GLN A 26 2.32 2.51 5.32
N ILE A 27 1.17 1.87 5.43
CA ILE A 27 -0.10 2.52 5.70
C ILE A 27 -0.65 1.97 7.01
N TYR A 28 -0.98 2.87 7.94
CA TYR A 28 -1.74 2.55 9.14
C TYR A 28 -3.20 2.87 8.91
N ARG A 29 -4.11 2.00 9.33
CA ARG A 29 -5.55 2.24 9.19
C ARG A 29 -5.98 3.52 9.89
N GLY A 30 -5.56 3.71 11.15
CA GLY A 30 -6.11 4.78 12.00
C GLY A 30 -7.64 4.65 12.07
N ASN A 31 -8.34 5.71 11.66
CA ASN A 31 -9.80 5.77 11.62
C ASN A 31 -10.40 5.44 10.24
N MET A 32 -9.56 5.05 9.27
CA MET A 32 -10.04 4.74 7.92
C MET A 32 -10.90 3.49 7.89
N ASP A 33 -12.00 3.58 7.16
CA ASP A 33 -12.78 2.40 6.83
C ASP A 33 -12.06 1.52 5.78
N SER A 34 -12.71 0.42 5.41
CA SER A 34 -12.09 -0.52 4.46
C SER A 34 -11.99 0.04 3.05
N GLU A 35 -12.90 0.90 2.60
CA GLU A 35 -12.81 1.48 1.26
C GLU A 35 -11.72 2.54 1.20
N GLU A 36 -11.65 3.43 2.20
CA GLU A 36 -10.61 4.47 2.30
C GLU A 36 -9.22 3.85 2.32
N LEU A 37 -9.03 2.80 3.13
CA LEU A 37 -7.75 2.09 3.18
C LEU A 37 -7.45 1.38 1.87
N MET A 38 -8.46 0.76 1.21
CA MET A 38 -8.28 0.13 -0.09
C MET A 38 -7.87 1.15 -1.16
N HIS A 39 -8.48 2.33 -1.18
CA HIS A 39 -8.12 3.42 -2.07
C HIS A 39 -6.67 3.88 -1.86
N GLN A 40 -6.23 4.05 -0.62
CA GLN A 40 -4.82 4.39 -0.34
C GLN A 40 -3.84 3.29 -0.76
N ILE A 41 -4.19 2.02 -0.55
CA ILE A 41 -3.37 0.88 -0.99
C ILE A 41 -3.22 0.90 -2.51
N ASN A 42 -4.33 1.04 -3.24
CA ASN A 42 -4.31 1.10 -4.70
C ASN A 42 -3.49 2.29 -5.22
N ASN A 43 -3.64 3.47 -4.61
CA ASN A 43 -2.85 4.63 -4.99
C ASN A 43 -1.35 4.37 -4.80
N THR A 44 -0.96 3.79 -3.66
CA THR A 44 0.44 3.44 -3.38
C THR A 44 0.98 2.40 -4.37
N LEU A 45 0.17 1.40 -4.73
CA LEU A 45 0.54 0.41 -5.75
C LEU A 45 0.72 1.06 -7.12
N THR A 46 -0.16 1.98 -7.53
CA THR A 46 -0.01 2.73 -8.79
C THR A 46 1.30 3.50 -8.82
N VAL A 47 1.63 4.23 -7.75
CA VAL A 47 2.91 4.97 -7.64
C VAL A 47 4.11 4.01 -7.73
N LEU A 48 4.04 2.85 -7.07
CA LEU A 48 5.08 1.83 -7.12
C LEU A 48 5.26 1.22 -8.53
N MET A 49 4.16 1.00 -9.25
CA MET A 49 4.15 0.36 -10.57
C MET A 49 4.49 1.32 -11.70
N SER A 50 4.07 2.57 -11.60
CA SER A 50 4.38 3.64 -12.56
C SER A 50 5.85 4.04 -12.55
N GLY A 51 6.64 3.47 -11.64
CA GLY A 51 8.03 3.82 -11.44
C GLY A 51 8.14 5.08 -10.61
N GLY A 52 9.06 5.06 -9.64
CA GLY A 52 9.65 6.30 -9.16
C GLY A 52 10.42 6.97 -10.29
N GLU A 53 9.71 7.49 -11.30
CA GLU A 53 10.21 8.57 -12.15
C GLU A 53 10.20 9.86 -11.30
N GLU A 54 10.99 9.86 -10.22
CA GLU A 54 11.78 11.04 -9.89
C GLU A 54 12.84 11.09 -11.00
N ARG A 55 12.44 11.64 -12.14
CA ARG A 55 13.39 12.46 -12.89
C ARG A 55 13.59 13.71 -12.03
N GLU A 56 14.87 13.98 -11.77
CA GLU A 56 15.49 15.11 -11.06
C GLU A 56 15.88 14.86 -9.60
#